data_AF-A0A7W6L5R2-F1
#
_entry.id   AF-A0A7W6L5R2-F1
#
_cell.length_a   1.000
_cell.length_b   1.000
_cell.length_c   1.000
_cell.angle_alpha   90.00
_cell.angle_beta   90.00
_cell.angle_gamma   90.00
#
_symmetry.space_group_name_H-M   'P 1'
#
loop_
_entity.id
_entity.type
_entity.pdbx_description
1 polymer ?
#
loop_
_entity_poly.entity_id
_entity_poly.type
_entity_poly.pdbx_seq_one_letter_code
_entity_poly.pdbx_strand_id
1 'polypeptide(L)'
;MSSGLPCTCSIQALNCAGILPSVLTRRAVPYEAEFLFVGLDANHATDIEASVVFTKLLRYHHDGAGFWQRHGVHHPFLLPGYRGDGRRYHRNFAQLGFLPQDAAQVAFVALLHVPTVGRSKLVAADLDITHLRMIDSAIRNGRARHIFLSAGVARLMRATQLFAWLPAQPHGRNAAATAVRRRTAAGLSASTSVHLWQVSGAART
;
A
#
# COMPACT_ATOMS: atom_id res chain seq x y z
N MET A 1 4.19 -9.05 -35.72
CA MET A 1 3.15 -8.03 -35.50
C MET A 1 3.14 -7.68 -34.02
N SER A 2 3.84 -6.61 -33.64
CA SER A 2 3.88 -6.11 -32.26
C SER A 2 2.65 -5.25 -32.02
N SER A 3 1.74 -5.72 -31.18
CA SER A 3 0.62 -4.93 -30.68
C SER A 3 1.14 -3.96 -29.61
N GLY A 4 1.64 -2.81 -30.04
CA GLY A 4 1.90 -1.69 -29.15
C GLY A 4 0.58 -1.20 -28.57
N LEU A 5 0.48 -1.17 -27.24
CA LEU A 5 -0.63 -0.51 -26.55
C LEU A 5 -0.57 1.00 -26.87
N PRO A 6 -1.69 1.65 -27.24
CA PRO A 6 -1.70 3.08 -27.49
C PRO A 6 -1.59 3.83 -26.15
N CYS A 7 -0.37 4.28 -25.81
CA CYS A 7 -0.13 5.27 -24.77
C CYS A 7 -0.38 6.67 -25.33
N THR A 8 -1.63 7.13 -25.32
CA THR A 8 -1.93 8.55 -25.53
C THR A 8 -2.39 9.18 -24.22
N CYS A 9 -1.45 9.85 -23.56
CA CYS A 9 -1.67 11.03 -22.72
C CYS A 9 -2.62 10.88 -21.50
N SER A 10 -2.16 10.27 -20.39
CA SER A 10 -2.82 10.33 -19.04
C SER A 10 -1.94 9.86 -17.86
N ILE A 11 -0.78 9.22 -18.09
CA ILE A 11 0.15 8.73 -17.02
C ILE A 11 1.51 9.45 -17.08
N GLN A 12 1.82 10.08 -18.22
CA GLN A 12 3.09 10.77 -18.44
C GLN A 12 3.27 11.97 -17.50
N ALA A 13 2.21 12.61 -17.00
CA ALA A 13 2.36 13.71 -16.03
C ALA A 13 2.87 13.23 -14.65
N LEU A 14 2.49 12.03 -14.21
CA LEU A 14 3.05 11.40 -13.01
C LEU A 14 4.49 10.90 -13.25
N ASN A 15 4.77 10.40 -14.46
CA ASN A 15 6.11 9.93 -14.83
C ASN A 15 7.12 11.08 -15.11
N CYS A 16 6.68 12.19 -15.72
CA CYS A 16 7.52 13.34 -16.10
C CYS A 16 7.87 14.24 -14.91
N ALA A 17 7.17 14.11 -13.78
CA ALA A 17 7.51 14.82 -12.54
C ALA A 17 8.73 14.24 -11.81
N GLY A 18 9.45 13.27 -12.39
CA GLY A 18 10.60 12.60 -11.76
C GLY A 18 10.21 11.72 -10.56
N ILE A 19 8.92 11.42 -10.42
CA ILE A 19 8.37 10.52 -9.40
C ILE A 19 8.40 9.12 -10.01
N LEU A 20 9.55 8.43 -9.94
CA LEU A 20 9.74 6.97 -9.79
C LEU A 20 11.22 6.63 -10.12
N PRO A 21 11.89 5.87 -9.23
CA PRO A 21 11.74 4.43 -9.28
C PRO A 21 11.39 3.88 -7.90
N SER A 22 10.09 3.85 -7.63
CA SER A 22 9.36 3.04 -6.64
C SER A 22 8.17 3.86 -6.19
N VAL A 23 6.95 3.31 -6.23
CA VAL A 23 5.75 3.96 -5.68
C VAL A 23 5.87 3.94 -4.15
N LEU A 24 6.93 4.57 -3.67
CA LEU A 24 7.23 5.01 -2.34
C LEU A 24 6.88 6.47 -2.37
N THR A 25 5.64 6.79 -2.01
CA THR A 25 5.46 8.04 -1.28
C THR A 25 6.55 8.11 -0.21
N ARG A 26 7.18 9.27 0.07
CA ARG A 26 8.02 9.44 1.28
C ARG A 26 7.15 9.32 2.54
N ARG A 27 6.61 8.13 2.77
CA ARG A 27 6.23 7.56 4.05
C ARG A 27 7.44 6.76 4.52
N ALA A 28 7.33 6.11 5.69
CA ALA A 28 8.31 5.14 6.14
C ALA A 28 8.79 4.28 4.95
N VAL A 29 10.10 4.22 4.73
CA VAL A 29 10.68 3.33 3.72
C VAL A 29 10.21 1.92 4.07
N PRO A 30 9.73 1.07 3.13
CA PRO A 30 9.19 -0.25 3.48
C PRO A 30 10.15 -1.08 4.34
N TYR A 31 11.44 -0.91 4.12
CA TYR A 31 12.50 -1.54 4.88
C TYR A 31 12.57 -1.08 6.36
N GLU A 32 12.18 0.16 6.65
CA GLU A 32 12.23 0.78 7.97
C GLU A 32 10.90 0.75 8.73
N ALA A 33 9.79 0.54 8.01
CA ALA A 33 8.46 0.54 8.59
C ALA A 33 8.25 -0.63 9.55
N GLU A 34 7.51 -0.39 10.63
CA GLU A 34 7.08 -1.45 11.54
C GLU A 34 5.81 -2.14 11.03
N PHE A 35 4.93 -1.38 10.39
CA PHE A 35 3.68 -1.82 9.81
C PHE A 35 3.75 -1.69 8.29
N LEU A 36 3.79 -2.81 7.58
CA LEU A 36 3.91 -2.86 6.13
C LEU A 36 2.63 -3.37 5.48
N PHE A 37 2.00 -2.55 4.65
CA PHE A 37 0.83 -2.91 3.86
C PHE A 37 1.25 -3.19 2.42
N VAL A 38 1.00 -4.40 1.92
CA VAL A 38 1.27 -4.80 0.54
C VAL A 38 -0.04 -4.84 -0.25
N GLY A 39 -0.15 -3.94 -1.21
CA GLY A 39 -1.26 -3.82 -2.15
C GLY A 39 -0.95 -4.41 -3.53
N LEU A 40 -1.96 -4.42 -4.40
CA LEU A 40 -1.80 -4.87 -5.79
C LEU A 40 -1.11 -3.80 -6.63
N ASP A 41 -1.68 -2.61 -6.66
CA ASP A 41 -1.28 -1.46 -7.47
C ASP A 41 -1.74 -0.15 -6.83
N ALA A 42 -1.14 0.97 -7.25
CA ALA A 42 -1.65 2.31 -6.95
C ALA A 42 -2.65 2.70 -8.04
N ASN A 43 -3.92 2.39 -7.80
CA ASN A 43 -4.98 2.58 -8.77
C ASN A 43 -5.71 3.91 -8.60
N HIS A 44 -5.93 4.60 -9.72
CA HIS A 44 -6.64 5.88 -9.78
C HIS A 44 -7.87 5.81 -10.69
N ALA A 45 -8.84 6.69 -10.44
CA ALA A 45 -9.95 6.93 -11.36
C ALA A 45 -9.44 7.52 -12.69
N THR A 46 -10.14 7.25 -13.79
CA THR A 46 -9.76 7.73 -15.14
C THR A 46 -9.73 9.25 -15.25
N ASP A 47 -10.48 9.94 -14.40
CA ASP A 47 -10.61 11.40 -14.35
C ASP A 47 -9.86 12.02 -13.16
N ILE A 48 -8.91 11.29 -12.55
CA ILE A 48 -8.24 11.74 -11.32
C ILE A 48 -7.57 13.11 -11.46
N GLU A 49 -7.08 13.46 -12.65
CA GLU A 49 -6.44 14.75 -12.93
C GLU A 49 -7.42 15.92 -12.85
N ALA A 50 -8.70 15.70 -13.19
CA ALA A 50 -9.76 16.69 -13.06
C ALA A 50 -10.33 16.76 -11.62
N SER A 51 -9.90 15.86 -10.74
CA SER A 51 -10.43 15.78 -9.39
C SER A 51 -9.95 16.92 -8.49
N VAL A 52 -10.83 17.39 -7.59
CA VAL A 52 -10.54 18.42 -6.57
C VAL A 52 -9.39 18.05 -5.62
N VAL A 53 -8.99 16.78 -5.58
CA VAL A 53 -7.86 16.29 -4.77
C VAL A 53 -6.57 16.09 -5.56
N PHE A 54 -6.54 16.29 -6.88
CA PHE A 54 -5.37 15.95 -7.70
C PHE A 54 -4.09 16.63 -7.22
N THR A 55 -4.10 17.94 -6.98
CA THR A 55 -2.93 18.66 -6.45
C THR A 55 -2.50 18.14 -5.06
N LYS A 56 -3.47 17.71 -4.22
CA LYS A 56 -3.15 17.10 -2.91
C LYS A 56 -2.55 15.70 -3.09
N LEU A 57 -2.97 14.97 -4.12
CA LEU A 57 -2.41 13.67 -4.49
C LEU A 57 -0.95 13.78 -4.90
N LEU A 58 -0.60 14.76 -5.74
CA LEU A 58 0.80 15.03 -6.10
C LEU A 58 1.67 15.34 -4.86
N ARG A 59 1.17 16.20 -3.96
CA ARG A 59 1.86 16.51 -2.68
C ARG A 59 2.00 15.28 -1.79
N TYR A 60 0.97 14.45 -1.75
CA TYR A 60 0.97 13.19 -1.02
C TYR A 60 2.02 12.21 -1.55
N HIS A 61 2.21 12.13 -2.87
CA HIS A 61 3.27 11.30 -3.46
C HIS A 61 4.67 11.81 -3.10
N HIS A 62 4.84 13.13 -2.97
CA HIS A 62 6.11 13.70 -2.54
C HIS A 62 6.42 13.45 -1.05
N ASP A 63 5.46 13.67 -0.15
CA ASP A 63 5.61 13.57 1.30
C ASP A 63 4.32 13.05 1.95
N GLY A 64 4.16 11.73 1.96
CA GLY A 64 2.94 11.08 2.45
C GLY A 64 2.83 11.11 3.98
N ALA A 65 3.95 11.03 4.70
CA ALA A 65 3.95 11.11 6.16
C ALA A 65 3.60 12.52 6.64
N GLY A 66 4.25 13.55 6.10
CA GLY A 66 3.91 14.93 6.43
C GLY A 66 2.52 15.31 5.91
N PHE A 67 2.04 14.76 4.80
CA PHE A 67 0.63 14.91 4.40
C PHE A 67 -0.31 14.42 5.51
N TRP A 68 -0.08 13.22 6.04
CA TRP A 68 -0.91 12.66 7.11
C TRP A 68 -0.88 13.53 8.37
N GLN A 69 0.30 13.96 8.79
CA GLN A 69 0.48 14.86 9.93
C GLN A 69 -0.28 16.17 9.76
N ARG A 70 -0.22 16.79 8.57
CA ARG A 70 -0.88 18.08 8.30
C ARG A 70 -2.41 17.98 8.18
N HIS A 71 -2.92 16.89 7.62
CA HIS A 71 -4.34 16.78 7.26
C HIS A 71 -5.15 15.88 8.20
N GLY A 72 -4.52 15.18 9.15
CA GLY A 72 -5.20 14.28 10.08
C GLY A 72 -5.72 12.98 9.43
N VAL A 73 -5.59 12.82 8.12
CA VAL A 73 -6.00 11.64 7.35
C VAL A 73 -4.84 11.11 6.53
N HIS A 74 -4.73 9.79 6.37
CA HIS A 74 -3.56 9.20 5.71
C HIS A 74 -3.55 9.41 4.21
N HIS A 75 -4.69 9.64 3.55
CA HIS A 75 -4.75 9.70 2.08
C HIS A 75 -5.65 10.84 1.58
N PRO A 76 -5.30 11.51 0.47
CA PRO A 76 -6.13 12.54 -0.17
C PRO A 76 -7.56 12.10 -0.47
N PHE A 77 -7.78 10.79 -0.70
CA PHE A 77 -9.12 10.24 -0.97
C PHE A 77 -10.08 10.33 0.22
N LEU A 78 -9.58 10.66 1.41
CA LEU A 78 -10.39 10.91 2.60
C LEU A 78 -10.77 12.39 2.77
N LEU A 79 -10.15 13.30 2.02
CA LEU A 79 -10.46 14.72 2.09
C LEU A 79 -11.92 14.99 1.67
N PRO A 80 -12.52 16.10 2.16
CA PRO A 80 -13.81 16.58 1.67
C PRO A 80 -13.78 16.78 0.15
N GLY A 81 -14.88 16.45 -0.52
CA GLY A 81 -15.06 16.63 -1.96
C GLY A 81 -14.67 15.44 -2.84
N TYR A 82 -13.78 14.54 -2.39
CA TYR A 82 -13.48 13.33 -3.18
C TYR A 82 -14.57 12.27 -3.05
N ARG A 83 -15.12 11.77 -4.16
CA ARG A 83 -16.14 10.70 -4.15
C ARG A 83 -15.77 9.48 -5.00
N GLY A 84 -14.58 9.48 -5.60
CA GLY A 84 -14.15 8.46 -6.54
C GLY A 84 -13.64 7.17 -5.89
N ASP A 85 -13.05 6.32 -6.74
CA ASP A 85 -12.50 5.02 -6.39
C ASP A 85 -11.40 5.11 -5.34
N GLY A 86 -11.16 3.99 -4.64
CA GLY A 86 -10.19 3.91 -3.55
C GLY A 86 -10.69 4.50 -2.21
N ARG A 87 -11.67 5.42 -2.19
CA ARG A 87 -12.18 6.02 -0.93
C ARG A 87 -12.64 4.98 0.09
N ARG A 88 -13.33 3.92 -0.36
CA ARG A 88 -13.78 2.81 0.50
C ARG A 88 -12.61 2.08 1.17
N TYR A 89 -11.56 1.79 0.42
CA TYR A 89 -10.36 1.14 0.94
C TYR A 89 -9.73 2.00 2.06
N HIS A 90 -9.54 3.30 1.81
CA HIS A 90 -8.96 4.18 2.81
C HIS A 90 -9.87 4.36 4.03
N ARG A 91 -11.20 4.37 3.88
CA ARG A 91 -12.10 4.37 5.06
C ARG A 91 -11.91 3.13 5.92
N ASN A 92 -11.83 1.95 5.31
CA ASN A 92 -11.59 0.71 6.04
C ASN A 92 -10.21 0.71 6.71
N PHE A 93 -9.18 1.24 6.04
CA PHE A 93 -7.86 1.40 6.66
C PHE A 93 -7.93 2.31 7.90
N ALA A 94 -8.62 3.45 7.82
CA ALA A 94 -8.72 4.39 8.93
C ALA A 94 -9.36 3.76 10.19
N GLN A 95 -10.24 2.77 10.01
CA GLN A 95 -10.84 2.01 11.12
C GLN A 95 -9.84 1.14 11.89
N LEU A 96 -8.63 0.91 11.35
CA LEU A 96 -7.56 0.22 12.07
C LEU A 96 -7.01 1.05 13.24
N GLY A 97 -7.27 2.36 13.28
CA GLY A 97 -6.95 3.22 14.41
C GLY A 97 -5.56 3.85 14.38
N PHE A 98 -4.83 3.78 13.26
CA PHE A 98 -3.58 4.53 13.13
C PHE A 98 -3.84 6.03 13.11
N LEU A 99 -2.97 6.76 13.80
CA LEU A 99 -3.04 8.21 13.95
C LEU A 99 -1.88 8.89 13.21
N PRO A 100 -1.92 10.22 13.01
CA PRO A 100 -0.86 10.92 12.29
C PRO A 100 0.54 10.77 12.91
N GLN A 101 0.65 10.60 14.23
CA GLN A 101 1.91 10.29 14.90
C GLN A 101 2.50 8.91 14.51
N ASP A 102 1.69 7.99 14.00
CA ASP A 102 2.14 6.68 13.53
C ASP A 102 2.65 6.72 12.08
N ALA A 103 2.52 7.86 11.39
CA ALA A 103 2.79 7.96 9.95
C ALA A 103 4.22 7.53 9.56
N ALA A 104 5.20 7.75 10.43
CA ALA A 104 6.59 7.35 10.22
C ALA A 104 6.85 5.84 10.43
N GLN A 105 5.87 5.09 10.93
CA GLN A 105 5.97 3.67 11.24
C GLN A 105 5.17 2.80 10.25
N VAL A 106 4.34 3.43 9.41
CA VAL A 106 3.43 2.78 8.48
C VAL A 106 3.89 2.99 7.03
N ALA A 107 4.13 1.90 6.31
CA ALA A 107 4.42 1.91 4.88
C ALA A 107 3.34 1.19 4.08
N PHE A 108 3.17 1.65 2.84
CA PHE A 108 2.40 0.98 1.81
C PHE A 108 3.32 0.71 0.63
N VAL A 109 3.26 -0.50 0.08
CA VAL A 109 3.95 -0.87 -1.15
C VAL A 109 3.00 -1.64 -2.04
N ALA A 110 3.04 -1.40 -3.34
CA ALA A 110 2.27 -2.15 -4.32
C ALA A 110 3.15 -3.20 -5.02
N LEU A 111 2.58 -4.33 -5.44
CA LEU A 111 3.31 -5.31 -6.26
C LEU A 111 3.67 -4.75 -7.63
N LEU A 112 2.76 -3.96 -8.22
CA LEU A 112 3.07 -3.23 -9.44
C LEU A 112 3.83 -1.93 -9.10
N HIS A 113 4.96 -1.73 -9.76
CA HIS A 113 5.85 -0.59 -9.52
C HIS A 113 5.41 0.69 -10.24
N VAL A 114 4.33 0.64 -11.03
CA VAL A 114 3.74 1.78 -11.75
C VAL A 114 2.28 1.98 -11.34
N PRO A 115 1.79 3.23 -11.32
CA PRO A 115 0.37 3.50 -11.07
C PRO A 115 -0.49 3.01 -12.24
N THR A 116 -1.75 2.71 -11.94
CA THR A 116 -2.74 2.23 -12.90
C THR A 116 -4.00 3.08 -12.87
N VAL A 117 -4.84 2.88 -13.88
CA VAL A 117 -6.14 3.52 -13.99
C VAL A 117 -7.21 2.45 -14.18
N GLY A 118 -8.33 2.54 -13.48
CA GLY A 118 -9.47 1.63 -13.65
C GLY A 118 -9.33 0.30 -12.90
N ARG A 119 -9.69 -0.85 -13.48
CA ARG A 119 -9.52 -2.16 -12.80
C ARG A 119 -8.35 -2.94 -13.37
N SER A 120 -7.40 -3.30 -12.52
CA SER A 120 -6.27 -4.13 -12.91
C SER A 120 -6.56 -5.63 -12.74
N LYS A 121 -6.16 -6.42 -13.74
CA LYS A 121 -6.20 -7.90 -13.70
C LYS A 121 -4.77 -8.44 -13.84
N LEU A 122 -3.91 -8.09 -12.88
CA LEU A 122 -2.49 -8.44 -12.94
C LEU A 122 -2.26 -9.95 -12.79
N VAL A 123 -1.31 -10.46 -13.56
CA VAL A 123 -0.72 -11.78 -13.45
C VAL A 123 0.76 -11.67 -13.07
N ALA A 124 1.39 -12.79 -12.71
CA ALA A 124 2.77 -12.78 -12.24
C ALA A 124 3.76 -12.22 -13.28
N ALA A 125 3.48 -12.42 -14.56
CA ALA A 125 4.30 -11.93 -15.67
C ALA A 125 4.26 -10.40 -15.84
N ASP A 126 3.27 -9.71 -15.27
CA ASP A 126 3.18 -8.24 -15.32
C ASP A 126 4.11 -7.56 -14.31
N LEU A 127 4.68 -8.33 -13.37
CA LEU A 127 5.42 -7.80 -12.23
C LEU A 127 6.91 -7.72 -12.51
N ASP A 128 7.51 -6.61 -12.11
CA ASP A 128 8.97 -6.42 -12.23
C ASP A 128 9.70 -7.19 -11.13
N ILE A 129 10.61 -8.07 -11.54
CA ILE A 129 11.34 -8.96 -10.63
C ILE A 129 12.26 -8.20 -9.66
N THR A 130 12.83 -7.06 -10.09
CA THR A 130 13.73 -6.26 -9.26
C THR A 130 12.96 -5.60 -8.12
N HIS A 131 11.80 -5.02 -8.44
CA HIS A 131 10.88 -4.46 -7.45
C HIS A 131 10.35 -5.52 -6.49
N LEU A 132 10.01 -6.71 -6.97
CA LEU A 132 9.58 -7.81 -6.10
C LEU A 132 10.68 -8.27 -5.14
N ARG A 133 11.95 -8.31 -5.56
CA ARG A 133 13.08 -8.60 -4.67
C ARG A 133 13.26 -7.54 -3.59
N MET A 134 13.01 -6.26 -3.91
CA MET A 134 13.00 -5.19 -2.91
C MET A 134 11.90 -5.43 -1.86
N ILE A 135 10.69 -5.79 -2.29
CA ILE A 135 9.58 -6.12 -1.38
C ILE A 135 9.92 -7.34 -0.51
N ASP A 136 10.47 -8.40 -1.09
CA ASP A 136 10.91 -9.59 -0.35
C ASP A 136 11.94 -9.24 0.73
N SER A 137 12.94 -8.44 0.37
CA SER A 137 13.96 -7.98 1.32
C SER A 137 13.38 -7.10 2.43
N ALA A 138 12.46 -6.18 2.10
CA ALA A 138 11.78 -5.36 3.10
C ALA A 138 10.95 -6.20 4.08
N ILE A 139 10.29 -7.26 3.60
CA ILE A 139 9.51 -8.17 4.45
C ILE A 139 10.41 -9.03 5.33
N ARG A 140 11.44 -9.67 4.76
CA ARG A 140 12.23 -10.68 5.48
C ARG A 140 13.35 -10.08 6.32
N ASN A 141 13.97 -9.02 5.82
CA ASN A 141 15.18 -8.43 6.38
C ASN A 141 14.94 -7.02 6.95
N GLY A 142 13.79 -6.42 6.67
CA GLY A 142 13.44 -5.10 7.18
C GLY A 142 12.98 -5.10 8.64
N ARG A 143 12.51 -3.92 9.09
CA ARG A 143 12.01 -3.69 10.45
C ARG A 143 10.55 -4.10 10.65
N ALA A 144 9.86 -4.48 9.58
CA ALA A 144 8.44 -4.82 9.64
C ALA A 144 8.18 -5.95 10.64
N ARG A 145 7.31 -5.68 11.61
CA ARG A 145 6.81 -6.67 12.58
C ARG A 145 5.39 -7.11 12.26
N HIS A 146 4.68 -6.24 11.55
CA HIS A 146 3.31 -6.48 11.15
C HIS A 146 3.19 -6.23 9.65
N ILE A 147 2.96 -7.30 8.91
CA ILE A 147 2.81 -7.27 7.46
C ILE A 147 1.35 -7.56 7.14
N PHE A 148 0.79 -6.88 6.17
CA PHE A 148 -0.63 -6.94 5.86
C PHE A 148 -0.83 -6.99 4.35
N LEU A 149 -1.55 -7.98 3.87
CA LEU A 149 -1.87 -8.14 2.45
C LEU A 149 -3.19 -8.88 2.27
N SER A 150 -3.82 -8.75 1.12
CA SER A 150 -5.04 -9.51 0.81
C SER A 150 -4.71 -10.94 0.37
N ALA A 151 -5.68 -11.86 0.45
CA ALA A 151 -5.50 -13.22 -0.06
C ALA A 151 -5.18 -13.27 -1.57
N GLY A 152 -5.70 -12.30 -2.35
CA GLY A 152 -5.40 -12.17 -3.77
C GLY A 152 -3.93 -11.77 -4.01
N VAL A 153 -3.46 -10.77 -3.27
CA VAL A 153 -2.04 -10.35 -3.29
C VAL A 153 -1.13 -11.50 -2.87
N ALA A 154 -1.47 -12.24 -1.80
CA ALA A 154 -0.69 -13.39 -1.33
C ALA A 154 -0.56 -14.48 -2.40
N ARG A 155 -1.67 -14.78 -3.08
CA ARG A 155 -1.70 -15.79 -4.15
C ARG A 155 -0.84 -15.35 -5.33
N LEU A 156 -0.93 -14.08 -5.72
CA LEU A 156 -0.14 -13.53 -6.81
C LEU A 156 1.36 -13.51 -6.45
N MET A 157 1.72 -13.10 -5.24
CA MET A 157 3.10 -13.18 -4.74
C MET A 157 3.64 -14.60 -4.83
N ARG A 158 2.91 -15.61 -4.34
CA ARG A 158 3.34 -17.02 -4.44
C ARG A 158 3.48 -17.49 -5.89
N ALA A 159 2.62 -17.03 -6.80
CA ALA A 159 2.69 -17.41 -8.21
C ALA A 159 4.01 -16.97 -8.88
N THR A 160 4.70 -15.97 -8.34
CA THR A 160 6.04 -15.53 -8.83
C THR A 160 7.19 -16.46 -8.43
N GLN A 161 6.95 -17.46 -7.58
CA GLN A 161 7.95 -18.33 -6.92
C GLN A 161 8.95 -17.61 -5.99
N LEU A 162 9.15 -16.29 -6.10
CA LEU A 162 10.00 -15.53 -5.17
C LEU A 162 9.50 -15.59 -3.72
N PHE A 163 8.18 -15.63 -3.55
CA PHE A 163 7.53 -15.67 -2.24
C PHE A 163 7.00 -17.06 -1.89
N ALA A 164 7.66 -18.13 -2.34
CA ALA A 164 7.26 -19.51 -2.03
C ALA A 164 7.26 -19.80 -0.52
N TRP A 165 8.03 -19.04 0.26
CA TRP A 165 8.06 -19.09 1.72
C TRP A 165 6.80 -18.49 2.39
N LEU A 166 6.01 -17.69 1.68
CA LEU A 166 4.80 -17.08 2.21
C LEU A 166 3.76 -18.20 2.47
N PRO A 167 3.19 -18.31 3.68
CA PRO A 167 2.29 -19.40 4.02
C PRO A 167 1.05 -19.42 3.09
N ALA A 168 0.34 -20.55 3.03
CA ALA A 168 -0.88 -20.68 2.24
C ALA A 168 -2.12 -20.09 2.94
N GLN A 169 -2.06 -19.95 4.27
CA GLN A 169 -3.13 -19.41 5.13
C GLN A 169 -2.59 -18.30 6.05
N PRO A 170 -3.40 -17.29 6.40
CA PRO A 170 -2.99 -16.22 7.30
C PRO A 170 -2.86 -16.72 8.75
N HIS A 171 -1.86 -16.22 9.47
CA HIS A 171 -1.74 -16.42 10.92
C HIS A 171 -2.65 -15.43 11.67
N GLY A 172 -3.83 -15.90 12.09
CA GLY A 172 -4.76 -15.15 12.94
C GLY A 172 -5.72 -14.21 12.20
N ARG A 173 -6.98 -14.19 12.64
CA ARG A 173 -7.94 -13.15 12.24
C ARG A 173 -7.74 -11.92 13.16
N ASN A 174 -7.76 -10.71 12.60
CA ASN A 174 -7.73 -9.41 13.33
C ASN A 174 -6.38 -8.93 13.91
N ALA A 175 -5.23 -9.44 13.46
CA ALA A 175 -3.94 -9.08 14.07
C ALA A 175 -3.57 -7.58 13.98
N ALA A 176 -4.02 -6.83 12.97
CA ALA A 176 -3.74 -5.39 12.80
C ALA A 176 -4.44 -4.57 13.87
N ALA A 177 -5.75 -4.77 14.02
CA ALA A 177 -6.53 -4.08 15.04
C ALA A 177 -5.99 -4.40 16.43
N THR A 178 -5.58 -5.65 16.69
CA THR A 178 -4.96 -6.04 17.95
C THR A 178 -3.57 -5.41 18.16
N ALA A 179 -2.73 -5.34 17.11
CA ALA A 179 -1.40 -4.74 17.19
C ALA A 179 -1.47 -3.23 17.46
N VAL A 180 -2.40 -2.51 16.83
CA VAL A 180 -2.64 -1.09 17.10
C VAL A 180 -3.18 -0.90 18.52
N ARG A 181 -4.17 -1.72 18.94
CA ARG A 181 -4.76 -1.66 20.29
C ARG A 181 -3.78 -1.95 21.43
N ARG A 182 -2.75 -2.76 21.21
CA ARG A 182 -1.72 -3.02 22.23
C ARG A 182 -0.79 -1.84 22.48
N ARG A 183 -0.73 -0.86 21.56
CA ARG A 183 0.02 0.39 21.74
C ARG A 183 -0.82 1.50 22.36
N THR A 184 -2.09 1.55 22.00
CA THR A 184 -3.04 2.50 22.58
C THR A 184 -3.74 1.84 23.77
N ALA A 185 -3.23 2.01 24.98
CA ALA A 185 -3.99 1.75 26.21
C ALA A 185 -5.15 2.76 26.32
N ALA A 186 -6.11 2.68 25.41
CA ALA A 186 -7.37 3.42 25.38
C ALA A 186 -8.31 2.66 24.45
N GLY A 187 -9.37 2.10 25.03
CA GLY A 187 -10.29 1.20 24.35
C GLY A 187 -11.00 1.85 23.16
N LEU A 188 -11.01 1.14 22.04
CA LEU A 188 -11.94 1.35 20.94
C LEU A 188 -12.45 -0.01 20.45
N SER A 189 -13.78 -0.16 20.41
CA SER A 189 -14.49 -1.31 19.87
C SER A 189 -14.85 -1.04 18.41
N ALA A 190 -14.37 -1.89 17.51
CA ALA A 190 -14.95 -2.09 16.19
C ALA A 190 -14.62 -3.51 15.71
N SER A 191 -15.67 -4.21 15.28
CA SER A 191 -15.64 -5.52 14.64
C SER A 191 -15.64 -5.29 13.13
N THR A 192 -14.51 -5.53 12.46
CA THR A 192 -14.48 -5.64 10.99
C THR A 192 -13.33 -6.56 10.59
N SER A 193 -13.67 -7.62 9.86
CA SER A 193 -12.74 -8.65 9.39
C SER A 193 -11.85 -8.11 8.27
N VAL A 194 -10.63 -7.69 8.60
CA VAL A 194 -9.55 -7.58 7.62
C VAL A 194 -8.80 -8.91 7.63
N HIS A 195 -8.83 -9.63 6.51
CA HIS A 195 -8.00 -10.83 6.32
C HIS A 195 -6.56 -10.37 6.17
N LEU A 196 -5.75 -10.76 7.14
CA LEU A 196 -4.55 -10.02 7.44
C LEU A 196 -3.46 -11.01 7.83
N TRP A 197 -2.35 -10.91 7.12
CA TRP A 197 -1.31 -11.92 7.10
C TRP A 197 -0.14 -11.52 7.98
N GLN A 198 -0.20 -11.79 9.28
CA GLN A 198 1.00 -11.61 10.10
C GLN A 198 2.04 -12.66 9.69
N VAL A 199 3.13 -12.21 9.07
CA VAL A 199 4.35 -12.99 8.91
C VAL A 199 5.23 -12.63 10.08
N SER A 200 5.39 -13.55 11.04
CA SER A 200 6.40 -13.40 12.09
C SER A 200 7.77 -13.43 11.41
N GLY A 201 8.50 -12.32 11.46
CA GLY A 201 9.87 -12.27 10.94
C GLY A 201 10.71 -13.39 11.54
N ALA A 202 11.55 -14.01 10.72
CA ALA A 202 12.46 -15.06 11.14
C ALA A 202 13.20 -14.61 12.41
N ALA A 203 13.20 -15.47 13.42
CA ALA A 203 14.01 -15.25 14.62
C ALA A 203 15.43 -14.94 14.17
N ARG A 204 15.96 -13.80 14.62
CA ARG A 204 17.38 -13.50 14.49
C ARG A 204 18.12 -14.54 15.32
N THR A 205 18.68 -15.55 14.66
CA THR A 205 19.75 -16.38 15.20
C THR A 205 21.04 -15.59 15.20
#